data_AF-A0A9D3XK20-F1
#
_entry.id   AF-A0A9D3XK20-F1
#
_cell.length_a   1.000
_cell.length_b   1.000
_cell.length_c   1.000
_cell.angle_alpha   90.00
_cell.angle_beta   90.00
_cell.angle_gamma   90.00
#
_symmetry.space_group_name_H-M   'P 1'
#
loop_
_entity.id
_entity.type
_entity.pdbx_description
1 polymer ?
#
loop_
_entity_poly.entity_id
_entity_poly.type
_entity_poly.pdbx_seq_one_letter_code
_entity_poly.pdbx_strand_id
1 'polypeptide(L)'
;MDPTADGLGSDPDISVEGHQDGGIRVVCRSSRWYPEPEAQWRDLQGKILPSTSKAITPEADDLFQTEIAIVITEESNQKVSCCVRNLRLNQKRESAISIAEPFFPRVNQSKVALWVILALLAVLMALAAYCFWRRHRAT
;
A
#
# COMPACT_ATOMS: atom_id res chain seq x y z
N MET A 1 -12.39 -29.59 -21.30
CA MET A 1 -12.24 -29.32 -19.86
C MET A 1 -11.48 -30.48 -19.26
N ASP A 2 -10.27 -30.24 -18.77
CA ASP A 2 -9.42 -31.24 -18.13
C ASP A 2 -9.70 -31.25 -16.61
N PRO A 3 -10.19 -32.36 -16.02
CA PRO A 3 -10.61 -32.44 -14.62
C PRO A 3 -9.44 -32.53 -13.61
N THR A 4 -8.20 -32.26 -14.04
CA THR A 4 -7.00 -32.32 -13.18
C THR A 4 -6.46 -30.95 -12.73
N ALA A 5 -7.10 -29.85 -13.15
CA ALA A 5 -6.62 -28.48 -12.88
C ALA A 5 -7.21 -27.82 -11.61
N ASP A 6 -8.17 -28.47 -10.95
CA ASP A 6 -8.84 -27.91 -9.78
C ASP A 6 -8.01 -28.19 -8.52
N GLY A 7 -7.73 -27.15 -7.73
CA GLY A 7 -6.93 -27.25 -6.50
C GLY A 7 -5.45 -26.87 -6.61
N LEU A 8 -4.92 -26.64 -7.82
CA LEU A 8 -3.51 -26.24 -8.02
C LEU A 8 -3.19 -24.78 -7.63
N GLY A 9 -4.23 -23.98 -7.37
CA GLY A 9 -4.11 -22.54 -7.24
C GLY A 9 -3.95 -21.83 -8.58
N SER A 10 -4.57 -20.66 -8.67
CA SER A 10 -4.35 -19.71 -9.76
C SER A 10 -3.08 -18.89 -9.54
N ASP A 11 -2.50 -18.38 -10.63
CA ASP A 11 -1.41 -17.41 -10.51
C ASP A 11 -1.92 -16.16 -9.75
N PRO A 12 -1.15 -15.59 -8.80
CA PRO A 12 -1.65 -14.49 -8.00
C PRO A 12 -1.84 -13.23 -8.84
N ASP A 13 -3.01 -12.61 -8.75
CA ASP A 13 -3.31 -11.33 -9.36
C ASP A 13 -2.94 -10.19 -8.41
N ILE A 14 -2.17 -9.21 -8.88
CA ILE A 14 -1.75 -8.05 -8.10
C ILE A 14 -2.45 -6.80 -8.64
N SER A 15 -3.19 -6.14 -7.76
CA SER A 15 -3.92 -4.91 -8.03
C SER A 15 -3.38 -3.75 -7.17
N VAL A 16 -3.33 -2.55 -7.75
CA VAL A 16 -3.00 -1.32 -7.03
C VAL A 16 -4.31 -0.66 -6.62
N GLU A 17 -4.54 -0.52 -5.31
CA GLU A 17 -5.81 0.03 -4.80
C GLU A 17 -5.74 1.53 -4.45
N GLY A 18 -4.54 2.11 -4.39
CA GLY A 18 -4.35 3.56 -4.26
C GLY A 18 -3.29 3.94 -3.23
N HIS A 19 -3.33 5.19 -2.78
CA HIS A 19 -2.40 5.73 -1.79
C HIS A 19 -2.90 5.46 -0.36
N GLN A 20 -2.03 4.97 0.52
CA GLN A 20 -2.32 4.70 1.94
C GLN A 20 -1.04 4.90 2.76
N ASP A 21 -1.14 5.50 3.96
CA ASP A 21 -0.04 5.64 4.94
C ASP A 21 1.29 6.19 4.36
N GLY A 22 1.20 7.14 3.42
CA GLY A 22 2.39 7.72 2.76
C GLY A 22 3.03 6.83 1.70
N GLY A 23 2.44 5.68 1.38
CA GLY A 23 2.85 4.76 0.33
C GLY A 23 1.72 4.42 -0.64
N ILE A 24 1.90 3.30 -1.34
CA ILE A 24 0.92 2.73 -2.27
C ILE A 24 0.44 1.38 -1.74
N ARG A 25 -0.87 1.24 -1.56
CA ARG A 25 -1.53 0.00 -1.19
C ARG A 25 -1.64 -0.91 -2.41
N VAL A 26 -1.09 -2.10 -2.28
CA VAL A 26 -1.23 -3.18 -3.27
C VAL A 26 -1.88 -4.39 -2.63
N VAL A 27 -2.72 -5.07 -3.40
CA VAL A 27 -3.46 -6.26 -2.97
C VAL A 27 -3.20 -7.39 -3.93
N CYS A 28 -2.87 -8.55 -3.37
CA CYS A 28 -2.68 -9.78 -4.08
C CYS A 28 -3.85 -10.73 -3.80
N ARG A 29 -4.45 -11.30 -4.84
CA ARG A 29 -5.53 -12.28 -4.78
C ARG A 29 -5.16 -13.54 -5.54
N SER A 30 -5.54 -14.70 -5.02
CA SER A 30 -5.34 -15.99 -5.68
C SER A 30 -6.39 -16.98 -5.18
N SER A 31 -6.98 -17.77 -6.07
CA SER A 31 -8.10 -18.69 -5.81
C SER A 31 -7.81 -20.13 -6.24
N ARG A 32 -8.77 -21.03 -5.97
CA ARG A 32 -8.72 -22.46 -6.35
C ARG A 32 -7.56 -23.24 -5.74
N TRP A 33 -7.23 -22.97 -4.48
CA TRP A 33 -6.23 -23.73 -3.73
C TRP A 33 -6.85 -24.87 -2.95
N TYR A 34 -6.27 -26.06 -3.01
CA TYR A 34 -6.60 -27.15 -2.08
C TYR A 34 -5.36 -27.92 -1.66
N PRO A 35 -5.20 -28.27 -0.37
CA PRO A 35 -5.90 -27.72 0.80
C PRO A 35 -5.52 -26.24 1.07
N GLU A 36 -5.92 -25.70 2.22
CA GLU A 36 -5.61 -24.34 2.66
C GLU A 36 -4.13 -23.96 2.40
N PRO A 37 -3.86 -22.91 1.60
CA PRO A 37 -2.50 -22.49 1.27
C PRO A 37 -1.92 -21.49 2.29
N GLU A 38 -0.64 -21.15 2.13
CA GLU A 38 -0.03 -19.98 2.77
C GLU A 38 0.19 -18.87 1.74
N ALA A 39 -0.20 -17.64 2.08
CA ALA A 39 0.09 -16.44 1.29
C ALA A 39 1.01 -15.47 2.05
N GLN A 40 2.02 -14.93 1.37
CA GLN A 40 2.98 -13.97 1.92
C GLN A 40 3.56 -13.03 0.86
N TRP A 41 3.90 -11.80 1.27
CA TRP A 41 4.73 -10.88 0.48
C TRP A 41 6.21 -11.17 0.70
N ARG A 42 7.02 -10.97 -0.33
CA ARG A 42 8.48 -11.09 -0.26
C ARG A 42 9.18 -9.92 -0.96
N ASP A 43 10.35 -9.58 -0.46
CA ASP A 43 11.27 -8.66 -1.13
C ASP A 43 12.09 -9.35 -2.24
N LEU A 44 12.95 -8.58 -2.91
CA LEU A 44 13.87 -9.05 -3.95
C LEU A 44 14.84 -10.14 -3.48
N GLN A 45 15.16 -10.18 -2.19
CA GLN A 45 16.04 -11.17 -1.58
C GLN A 45 15.25 -12.40 -1.11
N GLY A 46 13.93 -12.42 -1.30
CA GLY A 46 13.04 -13.49 -0.90
C GLY A 46 12.68 -13.49 0.58
N LYS A 47 13.03 -12.44 1.33
CA LYS A 47 12.66 -12.27 2.74
C LYS A 47 11.19 -11.95 2.83
N ILE A 48 10.52 -12.52 3.83
CA ILE A 48 9.09 -12.31 4.07
C ILE A 48 8.87 -10.88 4.57
N LEU A 49 7.92 -10.19 3.96
CA LEU A 49 7.46 -8.86 4.34
C LEU A 49 6.16 -8.95 5.15
N PRO A 50 5.97 -8.09 6.16
CA PRO A 50 4.72 -8.04 6.91
C PRO A 50 3.57 -7.56 6.00
N SER A 51 2.43 -8.24 6.08
CA SER A 51 1.22 -7.83 5.36
C SER A 51 0.40 -6.87 6.22
N THR A 52 -0.17 -5.83 5.61
CA THR A 52 -1.11 -4.90 6.26
C THR A 52 -2.46 -5.59 6.52
N SER A 53 -2.86 -6.51 5.65
CA SER A 53 -4.00 -7.40 5.87
C SER A 53 -3.77 -8.76 5.23
N LYS A 54 -4.40 -9.79 5.78
CA LYS A 54 -4.36 -11.16 5.26
C LYS A 54 -5.68 -11.86 5.56
N ALA A 55 -6.28 -12.42 4.52
CA ALA A 55 -7.47 -13.25 4.59
C ALA A 55 -7.24 -14.52 3.77
N ILE A 56 -7.65 -15.65 4.34
CA ILE A 56 -7.73 -16.93 3.65
C ILE A 56 -9.15 -17.44 3.92
N THR A 57 -9.93 -17.60 2.86
CA THR A 57 -11.37 -17.87 2.95
C THR A 57 -11.71 -19.11 2.13
N PRO A 58 -12.59 -19.99 2.63
CA PRO A 58 -13.14 -21.07 1.83
C PRO A 58 -13.89 -20.54 0.59
N GLU A 59 -13.82 -21.30 -0.49
CA GLU A 59 -14.51 -21.11 -1.77
C GLU A 59 -15.42 -22.34 -2.02
N ALA A 60 -16.09 -22.41 -3.18
CA ALA A 60 -16.81 -23.62 -3.59
C ALA A 60 -15.85 -24.83 -3.72
N ASP A 61 -16.41 -26.04 -3.72
CA ASP A 61 -15.67 -27.29 -3.96
C ASP A 61 -14.49 -27.54 -2.99
N ASP A 62 -14.65 -27.13 -1.72
CA ASP A 62 -13.64 -27.21 -0.65
C ASP A 62 -12.33 -26.45 -0.95
N LEU A 63 -12.34 -25.57 -1.96
CA LEU A 63 -11.18 -24.76 -2.34
C LEU A 63 -11.01 -23.56 -1.40
N PHE A 64 -9.86 -22.89 -1.53
CA PHE A 64 -9.52 -21.70 -0.77
C PHE A 64 -9.10 -20.55 -1.70
N GLN A 65 -9.51 -19.35 -1.32
CA GLN A 65 -9.03 -18.09 -1.85
C GLN A 65 -8.19 -17.36 -0.80
N THR A 66 -7.15 -16.68 -1.27
CA THR A 66 -6.27 -15.83 -0.48
C THR A 66 -6.37 -14.39 -0.94
N GLU A 67 -6.33 -13.47 0.02
CA GLU A 67 -6.16 -12.04 -0.20
C GLU A 67 -5.13 -11.50 0.81
N ILE A 68 -4.04 -10.92 0.33
CA ILE A 68 -3.05 -10.25 1.19
C ILE A 68 -2.75 -8.84 0.66
N ALA A 69 -2.54 -7.89 1.56
CA ALA A 69 -2.23 -6.51 1.21
C ALA A 69 -0.95 -6.04 1.87
N ILE A 70 -0.27 -5.08 1.24
CA ILE A 70 0.89 -4.37 1.79
C ILE A 70 0.87 -2.91 1.32
N VAL A 71 1.48 -2.02 2.10
CA VAL A 71 1.78 -0.65 1.69
C VAL A 71 3.26 -0.56 1.34
N ILE A 72 3.56 -0.20 0.09
CA ILE A 72 4.93 0.00 -0.41
C ILE A 72 5.26 1.49 -0.29
N THR A 73 6.42 1.82 0.26
CA THR A 73 6.89 3.22 0.41
C THR A 73 8.04 3.52 -0.54
N GLU A 74 8.28 4.81 -0.82
CA GLU A 74 9.35 5.27 -1.72
C GLU A 74 10.75 4.83 -1.24
N GLU A 75 10.99 4.88 0.08
CA GLU A 75 12.25 4.45 0.69
C GLU A 75 12.49 2.95 0.49
N SER A 76 11.39 2.18 0.44
CA SER A 76 11.42 0.76 0.16
C SER A 76 11.46 0.49 -1.34
N ASN A 77 12.35 1.10 -2.15
CA ASN A 77 12.54 0.87 -3.60
C ASN A 77 12.57 -0.64 -4.01
N GLN A 78 11.44 -1.33 -3.91
CA GLN A 78 11.37 -2.77 -3.74
C GLN A 78 10.29 -3.24 -4.67
N LYS A 79 10.76 -3.84 -5.75
CA LYS A 79 9.99 -4.88 -6.41
C LYS A 79 9.64 -5.91 -5.33
N VAL A 80 8.35 -6.13 -5.13
CA VAL A 80 7.83 -7.13 -4.19
C VAL A 80 7.18 -8.24 -4.96
N SER A 81 7.16 -9.44 -4.38
CA SER A 81 6.43 -10.57 -4.91
C SER A 81 5.38 -11.07 -3.92
N CYS A 82 4.21 -11.41 -4.45
CA CYS A 82 3.21 -12.17 -3.73
C CYS A 82 3.44 -13.65 -4.01
N CYS A 83 3.70 -14.43 -2.97
CA CYS A 83 3.92 -15.86 -3.04
C CYS A 83 2.79 -16.59 -2.32
N VAL A 84 2.05 -17.42 -3.05
CA VAL A 84 1.07 -18.35 -2.49
C VAL A 84 1.58 -19.77 -2.66
N ARG A 85 1.61 -20.55 -1.57
CA ARG A 85 2.18 -21.89 -1.57
C ARG A 85 1.31 -22.88 -0.82
N ASN A 86 1.19 -24.07 -1.37
CA ASN A 86 0.67 -25.22 -0.67
C ASN A 86 1.83 -26.05 -0.14
N LEU A 87 2.02 -26.06 1.18
CA LEU A 87 3.12 -26.81 1.80
C LEU A 87 2.96 -28.32 1.71
N ARG A 88 1.71 -28.82 1.66
CA ARG A 88 1.46 -30.27 1.59
C ARG A 88 1.73 -30.84 0.20
N LEU A 89 1.35 -30.08 -0.84
CA LEU A 89 1.54 -30.48 -2.24
C LEU A 89 2.87 -29.95 -2.83
N ASN A 90 3.62 -29.16 -2.06
CA ASN A 90 4.83 -28.46 -2.50
C ASN A 90 4.62 -27.63 -3.79
N GLN A 91 3.42 -27.05 -3.94
CA GLN A 91 3.05 -26.20 -5.07
C GLN A 91 3.23 -24.74 -4.68
N LYS A 92 3.70 -23.92 -5.62
CA LYS A 92 3.93 -22.50 -5.41
C LYS A 92 3.52 -21.72 -6.66
N ARG A 93 2.80 -20.64 -6.46
CA ARG A 93 2.52 -19.62 -7.48
C ARG A 93 2.99 -18.26 -6.98
N GLU A 94 3.55 -17.47 -7.88
CA GLU A 94 4.16 -16.20 -7.52
C GLU A 94 4.00 -15.17 -8.64
N SER A 95 3.64 -13.95 -8.25
CA SER A 95 3.59 -12.78 -9.12
C SER A 95 4.35 -11.64 -8.48
N ALA A 96 4.94 -10.76 -9.27
CA ALA A 96 5.74 -9.65 -8.77
C ALA A 96 5.30 -8.32 -9.38
N ILE A 97 5.47 -7.26 -8.60
CA ILE A 97 5.19 -5.89 -9.01
C ILE A 97 6.37 -5.00 -8.64
N SER A 98 6.65 -4.02 -9.49
CA SER A 98 7.59 -2.94 -9.22
C SER A 98 6.90 -1.60 -9.44
N ILE A 99 6.95 -0.74 -8.43
CA ILE A 99 6.38 0.60 -8.49
C ILE A 99 7.50 1.58 -8.78
N ALA A 100 7.35 2.38 -9.83
CA ALA A 100 8.32 3.42 -10.15
C ALA A 100 8.21 4.61 -9.20
N GLU A 101 9.34 5.25 -8.89
CA GLU A 101 9.47 6.40 -7.99
C GLU A 101 8.40 7.51 -8.20
N PRO A 102 8.02 7.89 -9.45
CA PRO A 102 7.06 8.97 -9.66
C PRO A 102 5.63 8.70 -9.16
N PHE A 103 5.27 7.45 -8.86
CA PHE A 103 3.93 7.10 -8.39
C PHE A 103 3.74 7.30 -6.88
N PHE A 104 4.82 7.40 -6.11
CA PHE A 104 4.72 7.58 -4.67
C PHE A 104 4.20 8.97 -4.30
N PRO A 105 3.36 9.08 -3.25
CA PRO A 105 2.77 10.34 -2.87
C PRO A 105 3.84 11.22 -2.20
N ARG A 106 4.41 12.16 -2.95
CA ARG A 106 5.37 13.13 -2.42
C ARG A 106 4.66 14.29 -1.75
N VAL A 107 4.59 14.26 -0.43
CA VAL A 107 4.32 15.45 0.37
C VAL A 107 5.59 16.28 0.49
N ASN A 108 5.63 17.42 -0.19
CA ASN A 108 6.75 18.36 -0.04
C ASN A 108 6.61 19.11 1.29
N GLN A 109 7.12 18.49 2.36
CA GLN A 109 7.07 19.02 3.73
C GLN A 109 7.64 20.44 3.82
N SER A 110 8.71 20.73 3.07
CA SER A 110 9.30 22.07 3.01
C SER A 110 8.36 23.12 2.41
N LYS A 111 7.62 22.78 1.36
CA LYS A 111 6.59 23.68 0.79
C LYS A 111 5.45 23.91 1.77
N VAL A 112 4.97 22.85 2.45
CA VAL A 112 3.91 22.98 3.46
C VAL A 112 4.36 23.92 4.59
N ALA A 113 5.57 23.71 5.13
CA ALA A 113 6.13 24.56 6.18
C ALA A 113 6.23 26.03 5.72
N LEU A 114 6.70 26.28 4.49
CA LEU A 114 6.80 27.62 3.92
C LEU A 114 5.44 28.33 3.83
N TRP A 115 4.39 27.64 3.38
CA TRP A 115 3.04 28.19 3.31
C TRP A 115 2.47 28.51 4.69
N VAL A 116 2.72 27.66 5.69
CA VAL A 116 2.31 27.92 7.09
C VAL A 116 3.01 29.16 7.64
N ILE A 117 4.32 29.31 7.40
CA ILE A 117 5.09 30.48 7.86
C ILE A 117 4.56 31.76 7.20
N LEU A 118 4.33 31.75 5.89
CA LEU A 118 3.77 32.90 5.16
C LEU A 118 2.40 33.32 5.70
N ALA A 119 1.52 32.36 5.98
CA ALA A 119 0.20 32.64 6.53
C ALA A 119 0.30 33.27 7.94
N LEU A 120 1.17 32.76 8.81
CA LEU A 120 1.41 33.33 10.14
C LEU A 120 1.93 34.77 10.06
N LEU A 121 2.90 35.03 9.17
CA LEU A 121 3.43 36.38 8.96
C LEU A 121 2.36 37.34 8.45
N ALA A 122 1.50 36.92 7.53
CA ALA A 122 0.40 37.74 7.01
C ALA A 122 -0.61 38.11 8.11
N VAL A 123 -0.95 37.16 8.99
CA VAL A 123 -1.85 37.40 10.14
C VAL A 123 -1.21 38.39 11.12
N LEU A 124 0.07 38.22 11.46
CA LEU A 124 0.79 39.13 12.35
C LEU A 124 0.85 40.56 11.78
N MET A 125 1.12 40.69 10.48
CA MET A 125 1.13 41.99 9.80
C MET A 125 -0.25 42.65 9.81
N ALA A 126 -1.33 41.90 9.57
CA ALA A 126 -2.70 42.41 9.61
C ALA A 126 -3.09 42.87 11.03
N LEU A 127 -2.73 42.11 12.06
CA LEU A 127 -2.95 42.48 13.46
C LEU A 127 -2.17 43.73 13.85
N ALA A 128 -0.90 43.83 13.43
CA ALA A 128 -0.07 45.01 13.69
C ALA A 128 -0.66 46.25 13.02
N ALA A 129 -1.05 46.15 11.74
CA ALA A 129 -1.71 47.24 11.02
C ALA A 129 -3.02 47.66 11.68
N TYR A 130 -3.85 46.69 12.09
CA TYR A 130 -5.11 46.95 12.80
C TYR A 130 -4.88 47.69 14.13
N CYS A 131 -3.93 47.21 14.94
CA CYS A 131 -3.56 47.84 16.20
C CYS A 131 -3.05 49.28 15.99
N PHE A 132 -2.22 49.50 14.97
CA PHE A 132 -1.71 50.83 14.63
C PHE A 132 -2.84 51.78 14.22
N TRP A 133 -3.73 51.34 13.34
CA TRP A 133 -4.92 52.10 12.94
C TRP A 133 -5.84 52.44 14.11
N ARG A 134 -6.07 51.48 15.02
CA ARG A 134 -6.91 51.71 16.20
C ARG A 134 -6.29 52.73 17.15
N ARG A 135 -4.96 52.69 17.36
CA ARG A 135 -4.25 53.67 18.19
C ARG A 135 -4.34 55.07 17.61
N HIS A 136 -4.14 55.22 16.30
CA HIS A 136 -4.22 56.53 15.63
C HIS A 136 -5.63 57.15 15.64
N ARG A 137 -6.70 56.35 15.70
CA ARG A 137 -8.07 56.87 15.86
C ARG A 137 -8.43 57.25 17.30
N ALA A 138 -7.63 56.83 18.28
CA ALA A 138 -7.87 57.09 19.70
C ALA A 138 -7.02 58.25 20.26
N THR A 139 -6.27 58.94 19.38
CA THR A 139 -5.51 60.16 19.67
C THR A 139 -6.12 61.31 18.88
#